data_AF-A0AAD6CNX2-F1
#
_entry.id   AF-A0AAD6CNX2-F1
#
_cell.length_a   1.000
_cell.length_b   1.000
_cell.length_c   1.000
_cell.angle_alpha   90.00
_cell.angle_beta   90.00
_cell.angle_gamma   90.00
#
_symmetry.space_group_name_H-M   'P 1'
#
loop_
_entity.id
_entity.type
_entity.pdbx_description
1 polymer ?
#
loop_
_entity_poly.entity_id
_entity_poly.type
_entity_poly.pdbx_seq_one_letter_code
_entity_poly.pdbx_strand_id
1 'polypeptide(L)'
;MHQQPFFKEKIPLAISQLRTDKQIPLLNKHFDGGQCRVFKVDFVDGESWAIRVPLFVRHASRETIIHLIDSEARVLEELETKGFRWAAKLRGCSLTFDNAVGYPFLALTWISGSQLSWSDDFPTRPLRDKVLSQVAMIHASLIECTKETRVNATDHFTRIIQTKFRRVGSGLLPEITEQDCLDQMNILPDVLLPELDDAPFAMDHGDLSPQNILIDAQHNITGIIDWGFSAKVPFQQAASFPRILRLQHFALPPSLVLQRDRETYITTLRSQTSQAGAWMALALSSEDVDFQAFEEKPLDPSVNFSDVPDNRVTMIIGKGQMVYWQGSNVTVYEVDDEGNEKTRKLFGMPNGQGVAQDGVKLYITKGKVTESV
;
A
#
# COMPACT_ATOMS: atom_id res chain seq x y z
N MET A 1 29.13 8.37 16.39
CA MET A 1 28.73 7.08 15.75
C MET A 1 29.82 6.69 14.76
N HIS A 2 30.59 5.64 15.03
CA HIS A 2 31.49 5.09 14.02
C HIS A 2 30.65 4.55 12.86
N GLN A 3 30.91 5.01 11.64
CA GLN A 3 30.30 4.42 10.45
C GLN A 3 30.70 2.94 10.40
N GLN A 4 29.73 2.04 10.45
CA GLN A 4 29.95 0.62 10.21
C GLN A 4 30.57 0.46 8.81
N PRO A 5 31.76 -0.14 8.69
CA PRO A 5 32.40 -0.30 7.40
C PRO A 5 31.63 -1.34 6.57
N PHE A 6 31.36 -1.00 5.30
CA PHE A 6 30.75 -1.88 4.32
C PHE A 6 31.77 -2.16 3.21
N PHE A 7 32.07 -3.44 2.98
CA PHE A 7 33.11 -3.89 2.07
C PHE A 7 32.50 -4.51 0.81
N LYS A 8 32.14 -3.67 -0.15
CA LYS A 8 31.51 -4.08 -1.42
C LYS A 8 32.33 -5.15 -2.16
N GLU A 9 33.66 -5.00 -2.16
CA GLU A 9 34.61 -5.88 -2.81
C GLU A 9 34.64 -7.30 -2.23
N LYS A 10 34.10 -7.49 -1.02
CA LYS A 10 34.02 -8.80 -0.36
C LYS A 10 32.74 -9.56 -0.70
N ILE A 11 31.76 -8.93 -1.37
CA ILE A 11 30.51 -9.57 -1.78
C ILE A 11 30.76 -10.87 -2.57
N PRO A 12 31.57 -10.90 -3.65
CA PRO A 12 31.79 -12.13 -4.40
C PRO A 12 32.27 -13.31 -3.55
N LEU A 13 33.21 -13.05 -2.63
CA LEU A 13 33.76 -14.09 -1.77
C LEU A 13 32.74 -14.56 -0.72
N ALA A 14 31.94 -13.66 -0.17
CA ALA A 14 30.88 -14.02 0.76
C ALA A 14 29.78 -14.86 0.09
N ILE A 15 29.39 -14.48 -1.13
CA ILE A 15 28.37 -15.19 -1.90
C ILE A 15 28.85 -16.55 -2.39
N SER A 16 30.14 -16.70 -2.72
CA SER A 16 30.66 -18.01 -3.10
C SER A 16 30.50 -19.06 -1.99
N GLN A 17 30.53 -18.66 -0.71
CA GLN A 17 30.32 -19.60 0.40
C GLN A 17 28.87 -20.12 0.50
N LEU A 18 27.90 -19.44 -0.12
CA LEU A 18 26.51 -19.88 -0.15
C LEU A 18 26.24 -20.95 -1.21
N ARG A 19 27.16 -21.15 -2.17
CA ARG A 19 27.07 -22.20 -3.18
C ARG A 19 27.80 -23.46 -2.76
N THR A 20 27.29 -24.59 -3.19
CA THR A 20 27.92 -25.91 -2.98
C THR A 20 29.24 -26.03 -3.75
N ASP A 21 29.33 -25.45 -4.95
CA ASP A 21 30.52 -25.46 -5.81
C ASP A 21 31.56 -24.38 -5.47
N LYS A 22 31.24 -23.49 -4.53
CA LYS A 22 32.07 -22.35 -4.10
C LYS A 22 32.53 -21.43 -5.25
N GLN A 23 31.78 -21.38 -6.34
CA GLN A 23 32.09 -20.51 -7.47
C GLN A 23 32.05 -19.04 -7.05
N ILE A 24 33.09 -18.28 -7.39
CA ILE A 24 33.15 -16.84 -7.15
C ILE A 24 32.43 -16.13 -8.31
N PRO A 25 31.35 -15.39 -8.06
CA PRO A 25 30.66 -14.67 -9.11
C PRO A 25 31.35 -13.36 -9.48
N LEU A 26 31.04 -12.84 -10.67
CA LEU A 26 31.40 -11.49 -11.07
C LEU A 26 30.39 -10.50 -10.49
N LEU A 27 30.88 -9.48 -9.78
CA LEU A 27 30.06 -8.35 -9.36
C LEU A 27 29.83 -7.41 -10.56
N ASN A 28 28.57 -7.29 -11.00
CA ASN A 28 28.23 -6.56 -12.22
C ASN A 28 27.80 -5.13 -11.90
N LYS A 29 26.50 -4.94 -11.65
CA LYS A 29 25.87 -3.64 -11.41
C LYS A 29 25.15 -3.63 -10.07
N HIS A 30 24.74 -2.43 -9.65
CA HIS A 30 23.91 -2.26 -8.47
C HIS A 30 22.72 -1.37 -8.76
N PHE A 31 21.70 -1.51 -7.93
CA PHE A 31 20.45 -0.77 -7.98
C PHE A 31 20.15 -0.27 -6.57
N ASP A 32 19.62 0.94 -6.47
CA ASP A 32 19.23 1.53 -5.20
C ASP A 32 17.71 1.49 -5.08
N GLY A 33 17.22 0.80 -4.05
CA GLY A 33 15.83 0.85 -3.62
C GLY A 33 15.66 1.76 -2.40
N GLY A 34 14.47 1.77 -1.80
CA GLY A 34 14.18 2.64 -0.65
C GLY A 34 15.02 2.30 0.59
N GLN A 35 15.14 1.01 0.92
CA GLN A 35 15.85 0.54 2.13
C GLN A 35 17.21 -0.11 1.83
N CYS A 36 17.34 -0.70 0.64
CA CYS A 36 18.46 -1.57 0.28
C CYS A 36 19.17 -1.10 -0.99
N ARG A 37 20.48 -1.33 -1.02
CA ARG A 37 21.25 -1.41 -2.27
C ARG A 37 21.29 -2.87 -2.69
N VAL A 38 20.92 -3.15 -3.92
CA VAL A 38 20.89 -4.49 -4.51
C VAL A 38 22.03 -4.65 -5.50
N PHE A 39 22.91 -5.61 -5.28
CA PHE A 39 24.01 -5.93 -6.18
C PHE A 39 23.66 -7.13 -7.04
N LYS A 40 23.82 -7.01 -8.36
CA LYS A 40 23.75 -8.16 -9.27
C LYS A 40 25.10 -8.86 -9.31
N VAL A 41 25.09 -10.17 -9.09
CA VAL A 41 26.25 -11.04 -9.28
C VAL A 41 25.95 -12.09 -10.33
N ASP A 42 26.92 -12.36 -11.20
CA ASP A 42 26.80 -13.28 -12.33
C ASP A 42 27.78 -14.44 -12.18
N PHE A 43 27.29 -15.66 -12.32
CA PHE A 43 28.07 -16.89 -12.27
C PHE A 43 28.44 -17.34 -13.70
N VAL A 44 29.53 -18.10 -13.83
CA VAL A 44 30.03 -18.55 -15.15
C VAL A 44 29.10 -19.60 -15.77
N ASP A 45 28.29 -20.29 -14.95
CA ASP A 45 27.27 -21.24 -15.40
C ASP A 45 26.00 -20.55 -15.98
N GLY A 46 25.95 -19.22 -15.95
CA GLY A 46 24.84 -18.41 -16.45
C GLY A 46 23.77 -18.09 -15.40
N GLU A 47 23.90 -18.59 -14.16
CA GLU A 47 23.02 -18.16 -13.06
C GLU A 47 23.38 -16.73 -12.64
N SER A 48 22.38 -15.96 -12.21
CA SER A 48 22.58 -14.64 -11.63
C SER A 48 21.84 -14.55 -10.30
N TRP A 49 22.43 -13.89 -9.30
CA TRP A 49 21.79 -13.61 -8.03
C TRP A 49 21.69 -12.10 -7.75
N ALA A 50 20.70 -11.73 -6.94
CA ALA A 50 20.49 -10.39 -6.40
C ALA A 50 20.89 -10.37 -4.92
N ILE A 51 21.88 -9.55 -4.56
CA ILE A 51 22.38 -9.43 -3.19
C ILE A 51 21.85 -8.14 -2.58
N ARG A 52 20.89 -8.25 -1.66
CA ARG A 52 20.24 -7.10 -1.00
C ARG A 52 20.98 -6.76 0.27
N VAL A 53 21.46 -5.52 0.38
CA VAL A 53 22.15 -5.00 1.56
C VAL A 53 21.43 -3.73 2.05
N PRO A 54 20.98 -3.65 3.32
CA PRO A 54 20.15 -2.57 3.86
C PRO A 54 20.99 -1.32 4.18
N LEU A 55 21.60 -0.73 3.15
CA LEU A 55 22.52 0.39 3.27
C LEU A 55 21.84 1.75 3.48
N PHE A 56 20.53 1.87 3.34
CA PHE A 56 19.83 3.16 3.46
C PHE A 56 19.07 3.33 4.77
N VAL A 57 18.99 2.29 5.60
CA VAL A 57 18.43 2.33 6.96
C VAL A 57 19.50 2.56 8.03
N ARG A 58 20.54 3.36 7.72
CA ARG A 58 21.73 3.54 8.59
C ARG A 58 21.44 4.18 9.95
N HIS A 59 20.31 4.85 10.08
CA HIS A 59 19.85 5.46 11.33
C HIS A 59 19.15 4.46 12.26
N ALA A 60 18.76 3.30 11.74
CA ALA A 60 18.16 2.24 12.53
C ALA A 60 19.21 1.51 13.39
N SER A 61 18.76 0.92 14.50
CA SER A 61 19.61 0.08 15.34
C SER A 61 20.08 -1.17 14.58
N ARG A 62 21.18 -1.79 15.03
CA ARG A 62 21.69 -3.03 14.42
C ARG A 62 20.65 -4.13 14.49
N GLU A 63 19.92 -4.22 15.60
CA GLU A 63 18.85 -5.17 15.86
C GLU A 63 17.69 -4.95 14.87
N THR A 64 17.31 -3.69 14.62
CA THR A 64 16.29 -3.35 13.63
C THR A 64 16.71 -3.77 12.22
N ILE A 65 17.96 -3.52 11.84
CA ILE A 65 18.48 -3.91 10.52
C ILE A 65 18.48 -5.43 10.34
N ILE A 66 18.91 -6.17 11.37
CA ILE A 66 18.89 -7.63 11.37
C ILE A 66 17.45 -8.13 11.26
N HIS A 67 16.52 -7.56 12.02
CA HIS A 67 15.11 -7.94 11.99
C HIS A 67 14.47 -7.70 10.62
N LEU A 68 14.79 -6.58 9.93
CA LEU A 68 14.29 -6.31 8.57
C LEU A 68 14.70 -7.43 7.60
N ILE A 69 15.97 -7.84 7.64
CA ILE A 69 16.51 -8.89 6.78
C ILE A 69 15.96 -10.28 7.16
N ASP A 70 15.86 -10.59 8.44
CA ASP A 70 15.28 -11.85 8.93
C ASP A 70 13.80 -11.98 8.54
N SER A 71 13.03 -10.89 8.68
CA SER A 71 11.61 -10.85 8.31
C SER A 71 11.43 -11.09 6.80
N GLU A 72 12.20 -10.39 5.95
CA GLU A 72 12.13 -10.60 4.49
C GLU A 72 12.57 -12.03 4.09
N ALA A 73 13.61 -12.58 4.73
CA ALA A 73 14.04 -13.97 4.50
C ALA A 73 12.93 -14.98 4.79
N ARG A 74 12.28 -14.88 5.96
CA ARG A 74 11.19 -15.79 6.36
C ARG A 74 10.00 -15.74 5.41
N VAL A 75 9.64 -14.55 4.94
CA VAL A 75 8.57 -14.40 3.94
C VAL A 75 8.94 -15.13 2.66
N LEU A 76 10.16 -14.94 2.14
CA LEU A 76 10.60 -15.59 0.90
C LEU A 76 10.68 -17.12 1.03
N GLU A 77 11.13 -17.63 2.18
CA GLU A 77 11.11 -19.07 2.47
C GLU A 77 9.68 -19.63 2.50
N GLU A 78 8.75 -18.91 3.13
CA GLU A 78 7.34 -19.30 3.14
C GLU A 78 6.78 -19.32 1.72
N LEU A 79 7.00 -18.28 0.93
CA LEU A 79 6.51 -18.19 -0.44
C LEU A 79 7.05 -19.31 -1.33
N GLU A 80 8.34 -19.66 -1.20
CA GLU A 80 8.91 -20.81 -1.90
C GLU A 80 8.24 -22.12 -1.46
N THR A 81 8.03 -22.31 -0.15
CA THR A 81 7.35 -23.50 0.40
C THR A 81 5.90 -23.61 -0.08
N LYS A 82 5.20 -22.48 -0.22
CA LYS A 82 3.83 -22.41 -0.75
C LYS A 82 3.77 -22.48 -2.28
N GLY A 83 4.92 -22.57 -2.96
CA GLY A 83 4.99 -22.67 -4.42
C GLY A 83 4.64 -21.37 -5.16
N PHE A 84 4.74 -20.22 -4.50
CA PHE A 84 4.47 -18.93 -5.12
C PHE A 84 5.61 -18.54 -6.08
N ARG A 85 5.40 -18.81 -7.37
CA ARG A 85 6.43 -18.75 -8.42
C ARG A 85 6.93 -17.37 -8.83
N TRP A 86 6.25 -16.29 -8.42
CA TRP A 86 6.60 -14.93 -8.83
C TRP A 86 7.54 -14.23 -7.84
N ALA A 87 7.82 -14.82 -6.67
CA ALA A 87 8.83 -14.31 -5.75
C ALA A 87 10.22 -14.86 -6.09
N ALA A 88 11.26 -14.12 -5.73
CA ALA A 88 12.63 -14.61 -5.81
C ALA A 88 12.87 -15.69 -4.76
N LYS A 89 13.71 -16.68 -5.07
CA LYS A 89 14.07 -17.75 -4.14
C LYS A 89 15.24 -17.33 -3.26
N LEU A 90 15.15 -17.62 -1.96
CA LEU A 90 16.24 -17.38 -1.03
C LEU A 90 17.36 -18.40 -1.25
N ARG A 91 18.57 -17.93 -1.53
CA ARG A 91 19.77 -18.77 -1.67
C ARG A 91 20.60 -18.78 -0.39
N GLY A 92 20.45 -17.77 0.44
CA GLY A 92 21.06 -17.67 1.75
C GLY A 92 21.01 -16.24 2.26
N CYS A 93 21.39 -16.05 3.52
CA CYS A 93 21.45 -14.74 4.15
C CYS A 93 22.60 -14.67 5.15
N SER A 94 22.95 -13.45 5.56
CA SER A 94 23.74 -13.19 6.75
C SER A 94 22.97 -12.23 7.64
N LEU A 95 22.69 -12.65 8.87
CA LEU A 95 21.92 -11.89 9.88
C LEU A 95 22.85 -11.27 10.94
N THR A 96 24.08 -10.94 10.56
CA THR A 96 25.08 -10.36 11.45
C THR A 96 25.89 -9.31 10.71
N PHE A 97 26.46 -8.35 11.44
CA PHE A 97 27.46 -7.42 10.93
C PHE A 97 28.87 -8.03 10.93
N ASP A 98 29.07 -9.09 11.70
CA ASP A 98 30.33 -9.84 11.78
C ASP A 98 30.40 -10.85 10.64
N ASN A 99 30.51 -10.33 9.42
CA ASN A 99 30.74 -11.12 8.21
C ASN A 99 31.72 -10.37 7.29
N ALA A 100 32.22 -11.05 6.25
CA ALA A 100 33.22 -10.48 5.35
C ALA A 100 32.79 -9.17 4.65
N VAL A 101 31.48 -8.98 4.43
CA VAL A 101 30.89 -7.77 3.82
C VAL A 101 30.72 -6.64 4.86
N GLY A 102 30.71 -6.97 6.16
CA GLY A 102 30.55 -6.03 7.26
C GLY A 102 29.11 -5.58 7.51
N TYR A 103 28.12 -6.24 6.89
CA TYR A 103 26.70 -5.87 6.92
C TYR A 103 25.80 -7.09 6.69
N PRO A 104 24.61 -7.17 7.33
CA PRO A 104 23.60 -8.16 6.99
C PRO A 104 23.18 -8.09 5.52
N PHE A 105 22.85 -9.23 4.92
CA PHE A 105 22.42 -9.27 3.52
C PHE A 105 21.53 -10.49 3.20
N LEU A 106 20.76 -10.39 2.11
CA LEU A 106 20.07 -11.50 1.46
C LEU A 106 20.70 -11.82 0.11
N ALA A 107 20.81 -13.09 -0.22
CA ALA A 107 21.15 -13.57 -1.55
C ALA A 107 19.93 -14.26 -2.17
N LEU A 108 19.41 -13.70 -3.25
CA LEU A 108 18.19 -14.15 -3.92
C LEU A 108 18.47 -14.55 -5.37
N THR A 109 17.67 -15.44 -5.95
CA THR A 109 17.70 -15.66 -7.40
C THR A 109 17.40 -14.37 -8.16
N TRP A 110 18.13 -14.11 -9.24
CA TRP A 110 17.84 -12.98 -10.11
C TRP A 110 16.55 -13.23 -10.91
N ILE A 111 15.63 -12.27 -10.87
CA ILE A 111 14.45 -12.23 -11.75
C ILE A 111 14.77 -11.31 -12.92
N SER A 112 14.75 -11.86 -14.13
CA SER A 112 14.96 -11.08 -15.35
C SER A 112 13.73 -10.25 -15.70
N GLY A 113 13.95 -8.99 -16.02
CA GLY A 113 12.90 -8.06 -16.45
C GLY A 113 13.30 -6.61 -16.19
N SER A 114 12.39 -5.70 -16.53
CA SER A 114 12.45 -4.28 -16.15
C SER A 114 11.27 -3.96 -15.23
N GLN A 115 11.46 -2.97 -14.36
CA GLN A 115 10.36 -2.45 -13.54
C GLN A 115 9.23 -1.94 -14.44
N LEU A 116 7.98 -2.18 -14.03
CA LEU A 116 6.81 -1.71 -14.74
C LEU A 116 6.74 -0.18 -14.69
N SER A 117 6.67 0.45 -15.87
CA SER A 117 6.29 1.85 -15.98
C SER A 117 4.78 1.95 -16.01
N TRP A 118 4.21 2.81 -15.18
CA TRP A 118 2.76 2.96 -15.02
C TRP A 118 2.40 4.42 -14.77
N SER A 119 1.48 4.94 -15.58
CA SER A 119 0.86 6.25 -15.47
C SER A 119 -0.55 6.19 -16.06
N ASP A 120 -1.28 7.31 -16.06
CA ASP A 120 -2.61 7.36 -16.71
C ASP A 120 -2.50 7.20 -18.23
N ASP A 121 -1.35 7.54 -18.82
CA ASP A 121 -1.13 7.50 -20.27
C ASP A 121 -0.34 6.27 -20.74
N PHE A 122 0.28 5.52 -19.83
CA PHE A 122 1.14 4.39 -20.17
C PHE A 122 1.06 3.24 -19.14
N PRO A 123 1.07 1.96 -19.56
CA PRO A 123 0.93 1.50 -20.93
C PRO A 123 -0.48 1.80 -21.46
N THR A 124 -0.61 1.90 -22.78
CA THR A 124 -1.91 2.06 -23.44
C THR A 124 -2.66 0.73 -23.53
N ARG A 125 -3.98 0.78 -23.72
CA ARG A 125 -4.77 -0.41 -24.02
C ARG A 125 -4.46 -0.91 -25.45
N PRO A 126 -4.38 -2.24 -25.69
CA PRO A 126 -4.82 -3.35 -24.81
C PRO A 126 -3.75 -3.86 -23.82
N LEU A 127 -2.53 -3.32 -23.86
CA LEU A 127 -1.41 -3.81 -23.05
C LEU A 127 -1.62 -3.58 -21.56
N ARG A 128 -2.22 -2.45 -21.21
CA ARG A 128 -2.67 -2.13 -19.86
C ARG A 128 -3.57 -3.22 -19.26
N ASP A 129 -4.57 -3.65 -20.03
CA ASP A 129 -5.55 -4.65 -19.59
C ASP A 129 -4.88 -6.02 -19.41
N LYS A 130 -3.92 -6.36 -20.28
CA LYS A 130 -3.08 -7.56 -20.13
C LYS A 130 -2.27 -7.54 -18.83
N VAL A 131 -1.65 -6.40 -18.49
CA VAL A 131 -0.87 -6.28 -17.24
C VAL A 131 -1.80 -6.39 -16.03
N LEU A 132 -2.91 -5.66 -16.02
CA LEU A 132 -3.90 -5.70 -14.93
C LEU A 132 -4.45 -7.10 -14.69
N SER A 133 -4.74 -7.82 -15.77
CA SER A 133 -5.21 -9.21 -15.69
C SER A 133 -4.16 -10.11 -15.01
N GLN A 134 -2.88 -9.95 -15.36
CA GLN A 134 -1.81 -10.70 -14.71
C GLN A 134 -1.63 -10.31 -13.24
N VAL A 135 -1.70 -9.01 -12.90
CA VAL A 135 -1.63 -8.57 -11.49
C VAL A 135 -2.77 -9.17 -10.68
N ALA A 136 -4.01 -9.16 -11.20
CA ALA A 136 -5.16 -9.78 -10.54
C ALA A 136 -4.98 -11.29 -10.30
N MET A 137 -4.45 -12.01 -11.30
CA MET A 137 -4.16 -13.44 -11.18
C MET A 137 -3.06 -13.73 -10.15
N ILE A 138 -1.98 -12.94 -10.18
CA ILE A 138 -0.85 -13.11 -9.26
C ILE A 138 -1.30 -12.80 -7.83
N HIS A 139 -2.06 -11.72 -7.64
CA HIS A 139 -2.54 -11.31 -6.33
C HIS A 139 -3.50 -12.36 -5.74
N ALA A 140 -4.47 -12.84 -6.51
CA ALA A 140 -5.34 -13.93 -6.09
C ALA A 140 -4.56 -15.21 -5.79
N SER A 141 -3.54 -15.55 -6.60
CA SER A 141 -2.70 -16.71 -6.35
C SER A 141 -1.87 -16.59 -5.07
N LEU A 142 -1.38 -15.38 -4.76
CA LEU A 142 -0.64 -15.11 -3.51
C LEU A 142 -1.57 -15.37 -2.32
N ILE A 143 -2.77 -14.80 -2.34
CA ILE A 143 -3.74 -14.98 -1.26
C ILE A 143 -4.10 -16.45 -1.13
N GLU A 144 -4.48 -17.11 -2.23
CA GLU A 144 -4.95 -18.49 -2.24
C GLU A 144 -3.91 -19.47 -1.68
N CYS A 145 -2.63 -19.37 -2.09
CA CYS A 145 -1.60 -20.30 -1.62
C CYS A 145 -1.09 -19.99 -0.21
N THR A 146 -1.33 -18.79 0.30
CA THR A 146 -0.86 -18.35 1.62
C THR A 146 -1.96 -18.31 2.69
N LYS A 147 -3.16 -18.84 2.40
CA LYS A 147 -4.26 -18.92 3.38
C LYS A 147 -3.83 -19.66 4.66
N GLU A 148 -4.20 -19.09 5.80
CA GLU A 148 -3.92 -19.62 7.13
C GLU A 148 -5.05 -19.24 8.09
N THR A 149 -5.57 -20.20 8.85
CA THR A 149 -6.61 -19.92 9.87
C THR A 149 -6.00 -19.23 11.08
N ARG A 150 -6.62 -18.14 11.54
CA ARG A 150 -6.27 -17.41 12.78
C ARG A 150 -7.55 -16.92 13.47
N VAL A 151 -7.45 -15.86 14.27
CA VAL A 151 -8.61 -15.11 14.79
C VAL A 151 -9.41 -14.48 13.65
N ASN A 152 -10.65 -14.04 13.88
CA ASN A 152 -11.43 -13.31 12.88
C ASN A 152 -10.88 -11.89 12.65
N ALA A 153 -11.36 -11.21 11.60
CA ALA A 153 -10.93 -9.87 11.22
C ALA A 153 -11.27 -8.84 12.30
N THR A 154 -12.48 -8.90 12.87
CA THR A 154 -12.96 -7.99 13.92
C THR A 154 -12.04 -8.01 15.14
N ASP A 155 -11.71 -9.19 15.68
CA ASP A 155 -10.80 -9.36 16.81
C ASP A 155 -9.39 -8.86 16.47
N HIS A 156 -8.93 -9.11 15.24
CA HIS A 156 -7.62 -8.66 14.79
C HIS A 156 -7.50 -7.14 14.80
N PHE A 157 -8.44 -6.43 14.16
CA PHE A 157 -8.43 -4.98 14.08
C PHE A 157 -8.72 -4.34 15.43
N THR A 158 -9.65 -4.89 16.22
CA THR A 158 -9.91 -4.47 17.60
C THR A 158 -8.62 -4.50 18.42
N ARG A 159 -7.85 -5.59 18.34
CA ARG A 159 -6.56 -5.72 19.04
C ARG A 159 -5.53 -4.68 18.56
N ILE A 160 -5.48 -4.38 17.26
CA ILE A 160 -4.61 -3.33 16.72
C ILE A 160 -4.98 -1.96 17.29
N ILE A 161 -6.27 -1.60 17.24
CA ILE A 161 -6.79 -0.32 17.73
C ILE A 161 -6.53 -0.18 19.24
N GLN A 162 -6.81 -1.21 20.03
CA GLN A 162 -6.51 -1.21 21.48
C GLN A 162 -5.02 -1.08 21.78
N THR A 163 -4.16 -1.70 20.95
CA THR A 163 -2.71 -1.55 21.11
C THR A 163 -2.27 -0.14 20.76
N LYS A 164 -2.85 0.47 19.72
CA LYS A 164 -2.64 1.87 19.36
C LYS A 164 -3.08 2.80 20.51
N PHE A 165 -4.28 2.60 21.06
CA PHE A 165 -4.81 3.34 22.21
C PHE A 165 -3.83 3.32 23.40
N ARG A 166 -3.33 2.13 23.79
CA ARG A 166 -2.33 2.02 24.88
C ARG A 166 -1.02 2.78 24.60
N ARG A 167 -0.59 2.83 23.33
CA ARG A 167 0.63 3.55 22.91
C ARG A 167 0.43 5.06 22.87
N VAL A 168 -0.78 5.53 22.53
CA VAL A 168 -1.16 6.94 22.64
C VAL A 168 -1.13 7.37 24.10
N GLY A 169 -1.78 6.62 25.00
CA GLY A 169 -1.79 6.92 26.44
C GLY A 169 -0.41 6.89 27.11
N SER A 170 0.58 6.22 26.51
CA SER A 170 1.99 6.23 26.97
C SER A 170 2.88 7.27 26.27
N GLY A 171 2.31 8.12 25.41
CA GLY A 171 3.04 9.18 24.70
C GLY A 171 3.94 8.71 23.55
N LEU A 172 3.78 7.46 23.08
CA LEU A 172 4.59 6.88 22.01
C LEU A 172 4.08 7.21 20.61
N LEU A 173 2.89 7.79 20.49
CA LEU A 173 2.23 8.18 19.23
C LEU A 173 1.64 9.59 19.40
N PRO A 174 2.46 10.65 19.40
CA PRO A 174 2.01 12.01 19.72
C PRO A 174 1.09 12.63 18.65
N GLU A 175 1.08 12.08 17.44
CA GLU A 175 0.28 12.56 16.30
C GLU A 175 -1.13 11.95 16.27
N ILE A 176 -1.42 10.98 17.14
CA ILE A 176 -2.71 10.28 17.21
C ILE A 176 -3.31 10.52 18.59
N THR A 177 -4.61 10.83 18.63
CA THR A 177 -5.35 11.03 19.87
C THR A 177 -6.03 9.74 20.34
N GLU A 178 -6.43 9.70 21.62
CA GLU A 178 -7.26 8.60 22.14
C GLU A 178 -8.63 8.58 21.45
N GLN A 179 -9.15 9.75 21.07
CA GLN A 179 -10.41 9.90 20.34
C GLN A 179 -10.32 9.22 18.96
N ASP A 180 -9.23 9.43 18.21
CA ASP A 180 -9.04 8.78 16.90
C ASP A 180 -9.11 7.24 17.00
N CYS A 181 -8.65 6.68 18.12
CA CYS A 181 -8.72 5.24 18.37
C CYS A 181 -10.15 4.79 18.71
N LEU A 182 -10.91 5.61 19.44
CA LEU A 182 -12.33 5.34 19.71
C LEU A 182 -13.16 5.45 18.43
N ASP A 183 -12.88 6.44 17.59
CA ASP A 183 -13.56 6.62 16.30
C ASP A 183 -13.28 5.45 15.37
N GLN A 184 -12.02 5.00 15.28
CA GLN A 184 -11.65 3.76 14.56
C GLN A 184 -12.40 2.53 15.10
N MET A 185 -12.62 2.44 16.41
CA MET A 185 -13.37 1.34 17.00
C MET A 185 -14.85 1.41 16.63
N ASN A 186 -15.43 2.61 16.60
CA ASN A 186 -16.84 2.83 16.31
C ASN A 186 -17.19 2.55 14.84
N ILE A 187 -16.29 2.87 13.89
CA ILE A 187 -16.52 2.62 12.46
C ILE A 187 -16.19 1.18 12.04
N LEU A 188 -15.54 0.39 12.89
CA LEU A 188 -15.06 -0.94 12.53
C LEU A 188 -16.17 -1.87 11.99
N PRO A 189 -17.38 -1.90 12.59
CA PRO A 189 -18.49 -2.71 12.06
C PRO A 189 -18.99 -2.26 10.69
N ASP A 190 -18.79 -1.00 10.33
CA ASP A 190 -19.26 -0.43 9.06
C ASP A 190 -18.26 -0.67 7.93
N VAL A 191 -16.96 -0.73 8.24
CA VAL A 191 -15.89 -0.91 7.22
C VAL A 191 -15.51 -2.37 6.98
N LEU A 192 -15.79 -3.28 7.91
CA LEU A 192 -15.55 -4.71 7.74
C LEU A 192 -16.75 -5.39 7.11
N LEU A 193 -16.49 -6.31 6.19
CA LEU A 193 -17.49 -7.16 5.57
C LEU A 193 -17.79 -8.35 6.48
N PRO A 194 -19.00 -8.46 7.07
CA PRO A 194 -19.35 -9.55 7.98
C PRO A 194 -19.23 -10.92 7.32
N GLU A 195 -19.49 -11.03 6.01
CA GLU A 195 -19.39 -12.27 5.24
C GLU A 195 -17.95 -12.81 5.16
N LEU A 196 -16.97 -11.95 5.43
CA LEU A 196 -15.54 -12.26 5.36
C LEU A 196 -14.84 -12.08 6.72
N ASP A 197 -15.59 -11.98 7.82
CA ASP A 197 -14.99 -11.80 9.15
C ASP A 197 -14.15 -13.03 9.58
N ASP A 198 -14.69 -14.23 9.36
CA ASP A 198 -14.01 -15.52 9.62
C ASP A 198 -13.12 -15.99 8.45
N ALA A 199 -12.92 -15.15 7.44
CA ALA A 199 -12.06 -15.50 6.30
C ALA A 199 -10.59 -15.68 6.76
N PRO A 200 -9.85 -16.62 6.14
CA PRO A 200 -8.48 -16.93 6.55
C PRO A 200 -7.54 -15.74 6.34
N PHE A 201 -6.49 -15.68 7.16
CA PHE A 201 -5.39 -14.76 6.93
C PHE A 201 -4.65 -15.15 5.66
N ALA A 202 -4.08 -14.16 4.99
CA ALA A 202 -3.25 -14.37 3.82
C ALA A 202 -2.07 -13.40 3.81
N MET A 203 -1.10 -13.66 2.94
CA MET A 203 0.03 -12.76 2.74
C MET A 203 -0.43 -11.54 1.93
N ASP A 204 -0.27 -10.35 2.50
CA ASP A 204 -0.24 -9.10 1.75
C ASP A 204 1.21 -8.78 1.39
N HIS A 205 1.44 -8.33 0.16
CA HIS A 205 2.75 -7.82 -0.26
C HIS A 205 3.13 -6.55 0.50
N GLY A 206 2.14 -5.71 0.86
CA GLY A 206 2.32 -4.44 1.57
C GLY A 206 2.65 -3.26 0.65
N ASP A 207 3.43 -3.49 -0.41
CA ASP A 207 3.79 -2.44 -1.39
C ASP A 207 3.78 -2.93 -2.85
N LEU A 208 2.64 -3.45 -3.34
CA LEU A 208 2.55 -3.92 -4.74
C LEU A 208 2.40 -2.73 -5.71
N SER A 209 3.47 -1.96 -5.84
CA SER A 209 3.64 -0.79 -6.72
C SER A 209 4.24 -1.18 -8.07
N PRO A 210 4.16 -0.32 -9.10
CA PRO A 210 4.80 -0.59 -10.40
C PRO A 210 6.30 -0.89 -10.29
N GLN A 211 7.00 -0.26 -9.34
CA GLN A 211 8.45 -0.45 -9.15
C GLN A 211 8.81 -1.85 -8.62
N ASN A 212 7.83 -2.54 -8.04
CA ASN A 212 7.97 -3.89 -7.47
C ASN A 212 7.45 -4.99 -8.40
N ILE A 213 6.99 -4.63 -9.60
CA ILE A 213 6.52 -5.55 -10.64
C ILE A 213 7.54 -5.57 -11.77
N LEU A 214 8.12 -6.74 -12.06
CA LEU A 214 9.05 -6.93 -13.18
C LEU A 214 8.32 -7.50 -14.40
N ILE A 215 8.60 -6.95 -15.57
CA ILE A 215 8.04 -7.38 -16.85
C ILE A 215 9.12 -7.72 -17.88
N ASP A 216 8.81 -8.62 -18.79
CA ASP A 216 9.59 -8.86 -20.00
C ASP A 216 9.23 -7.87 -21.14
N ALA A 217 9.91 -8.01 -22.29
CA ALA A 217 9.68 -7.17 -23.46
C ALA A 217 8.26 -7.28 -24.05
N GLN A 218 7.52 -8.34 -23.71
CA GLN A 218 6.14 -8.59 -24.14
C GLN A 218 5.13 -8.21 -23.04
N HIS A 219 5.56 -7.54 -21.96
CA HIS A 219 4.76 -7.17 -20.80
C HIS A 219 4.11 -8.36 -20.10
N ASN A 220 4.78 -9.52 -20.11
CA ASN A 220 4.45 -10.59 -19.19
C ASN A 220 5.14 -10.30 -17.85
N ILE A 221 4.42 -10.46 -16.74
CA ILE A 221 5.01 -10.29 -15.42
C ILE A 221 5.93 -11.48 -15.14
N THR A 222 7.22 -11.19 -14.96
CA THR A 222 8.26 -12.20 -14.71
C THR A 222 8.50 -12.41 -13.23
N GLY A 223 8.16 -11.43 -12.39
CA GLY A 223 8.17 -11.60 -10.95
C GLY A 223 7.85 -10.34 -10.17
N ILE A 224 7.70 -10.53 -8.87
CA ILE A 224 7.40 -9.53 -7.85
C ILE A 224 8.57 -9.50 -6.86
N ILE A 225 9.04 -8.29 -6.56
CA ILE A 225 10.22 -8.05 -5.72
C ILE A 225 9.85 -7.17 -4.52
N ASP A 226 10.78 -7.07 -3.56
CA ASP A 226 10.67 -6.19 -2.40
C ASP A 226 9.59 -6.60 -1.39
N TRP A 227 9.75 -7.81 -0.83
CA TRP A 227 8.83 -8.42 0.14
C TRP A 227 9.08 -7.94 1.59
N GLY A 228 9.81 -6.84 1.77
CA GLY A 228 10.19 -6.32 3.09
C GLY A 228 9.03 -5.75 3.91
N PHE A 229 7.92 -5.37 3.26
CA PHE A 229 6.69 -4.88 3.90
C PHE A 229 5.60 -5.93 4.01
N SER A 230 5.87 -7.16 3.60
CA SER A 230 4.86 -8.20 3.51
C SER A 230 4.49 -8.75 4.89
N ALA A 231 3.21 -9.06 5.06
CA ALA A 231 2.69 -9.54 6.34
C ALA A 231 1.50 -10.47 6.17
N LYS A 232 1.29 -11.34 7.16
CA LYS A 232 0.05 -12.10 7.32
C LYS A 232 -1.02 -11.20 7.92
N VAL A 233 -2.05 -10.90 7.14
CA VAL A 233 -3.15 -10.00 7.53
C VAL A 233 -4.49 -10.69 7.31
N PRO A 234 -5.59 -10.21 7.93
CA PRO A 234 -6.93 -10.71 7.64
C PRO A 234 -7.23 -10.66 6.14
N PHE A 235 -8.06 -11.58 5.64
CA PHE A 235 -8.37 -11.69 4.21
C PHE A 235 -8.75 -10.34 3.58
N GLN A 236 -9.62 -9.59 4.25
CA GLN A 236 -10.17 -8.32 3.73
C GLN A 236 -9.07 -7.27 3.50
N GLN A 237 -8.04 -7.26 4.35
CA GLN A 237 -6.87 -6.40 4.15
C GLN A 237 -5.98 -6.92 3.02
N ALA A 238 -5.72 -8.23 2.97
CA ALA A 238 -4.94 -8.82 1.87
C ALA A 238 -5.64 -8.59 0.51
N ALA A 239 -6.97 -8.63 0.48
CA ALA A 239 -7.78 -8.48 -0.72
C ALA A 239 -7.91 -7.03 -1.22
N SER A 240 -7.45 -6.04 -0.45
CA SER A 240 -7.52 -4.62 -0.82
C SER A 240 -6.80 -4.33 -2.13
N PHE A 241 -7.13 -3.21 -2.79
CA PHE A 241 -6.46 -2.86 -4.06
C PHE A 241 -4.93 -2.82 -3.87
N PRO A 242 -4.15 -3.39 -4.81
CA PRO A 242 -2.69 -3.23 -4.77
C PRO A 242 -2.33 -1.76 -5.01
N ARG A 243 -1.14 -1.32 -4.57
CA ARG A 243 -0.75 0.10 -4.61
C ARG A 243 -0.84 0.73 -6.01
N ILE A 244 -0.63 -0.05 -7.06
CA ILE A 244 -0.83 0.37 -8.47
C ILE A 244 -2.28 0.78 -8.81
N LEU A 245 -3.28 0.35 -8.01
CA LEU A 245 -4.71 0.63 -8.16
C LEU A 245 -5.33 1.38 -6.98
N ARG A 246 -4.53 1.78 -5.98
CA ARG A 246 -5.00 2.63 -4.88
C ARG A 246 -5.07 4.08 -5.34
N LEU A 247 -6.02 4.83 -4.78
CA LEU A 247 -5.98 6.29 -4.89
C LEU A 247 -4.69 6.80 -4.27
N GLN A 248 -3.94 7.59 -5.02
CA GLN A 248 -2.74 8.26 -4.48
C GLN A 248 -3.10 9.48 -3.65
N HIS A 249 -4.27 10.07 -3.91
CA HIS A 249 -4.81 11.22 -3.21
C HIS A 249 -6.27 10.94 -2.94
N PHE A 250 -6.61 10.62 -1.70
CA PHE A 250 -7.99 10.37 -1.31
C PHE A 250 -8.88 11.58 -1.64
N ALA A 251 -8.33 12.80 -1.58
CA ALA A 251 -8.96 14.10 -1.90
C ALA A 251 -9.55 14.26 -3.31
N LEU A 252 -9.32 13.31 -4.24
CA LEU A 252 -9.81 13.38 -5.61
C LEU A 252 -10.52 12.08 -6.00
N PRO A 253 -11.64 12.16 -6.76
CA PRO A 253 -12.23 10.95 -7.33
C PRO A 253 -11.22 10.25 -8.25
N PRO A 254 -11.30 8.90 -8.39
CA PRO A 254 -10.41 8.17 -9.28
C PRO A 254 -10.53 8.70 -10.71
N SER A 255 -9.40 8.85 -11.40
CA SER A 255 -9.40 9.22 -12.82
C SER A 255 -10.18 8.19 -13.63
N LEU A 256 -10.74 8.59 -14.79
CA LEU A 256 -11.43 7.65 -15.69
C LEU A 256 -10.54 6.47 -16.10
N VAL A 257 -9.22 6.67 -16.13
CA VAL A 257 -8.26 5.59 -16.39
C VAL A 257 -8.23 4.63 -15.21
N LEU A 258 -8.06 5.12 -13.98
CA LEU A 258 -8.05 4.29 -12.78
C LEU A 258 -9.37 3.53 -12.58
N GLN A 259 -10.50 4.15 -12.86
CA GLN A 259 -11.81 3.48 -12.81
C GLN A 259 -11.85 2.27 -13.76
N ARG A 260 -11.47 2.46 -15.03
CA ARG A 260 -11.41 1.37 -16.02
C ARG A 260 -10.38 0.30 -15.67
N ASP A 261 -9.29 0.69 -15.00
CA ASP A 261 -8.27 -0.25 -14.55
C ASP A 261 -8.80 -1.16 -13.46
N ARG A 262 -9.53 -0.60 -12.49
CA ARG A 262 -10.21 -1.34 -11.42
C ARG A 262 -11.31 -2.24 -11.97
N GLU A 263 -12.11 -1.76 -12.93
CA GLU A 263 -13.10 -2.58 -13.63
C GLU A 263 -12.45 -3.79 -14.30
N THR A 264 -11.34 -3.58 -15.00
CA THR A 264 -10.58 -4.65 -15.66
C THR A 264 -10.07 -5.66 -14.63
N TYR A 265 -9.44 -5.16 -13.57
CA TYR A 265 -8.88 -5.96 -12.48
C TYR A 265 -9.96 -6.82 -11.78
N ILE A 266 -11.09 -6.21 -11.40
CA ILE A 266 -12.22 -6.91 -10.77
C ILE A 266 -12.84 -7.92 -11.73
N THR A 267 -13.00 -7.58 -13.01
CA THR A 267 -13.54 -8.50 -14.02
C THR A 267 -12.65 -9.72 -14.17
N THR A 268 -11.32 -9.55 -14.17
CA THR A 268 -10.40 -10.69 -14.16
C THR A 268 -10.59 -11.54 -12.91
N LEU A 269 -10.69 -10.95 -11.71
CA LEU A 269 -10.94 -11.70 -10.47
C LEU A 269 -12.23 -12.52 -10.54
N ARG A 270 -13.33 -11.95 -11.04
CA ARG A 270 -14.62 -12.64 -11.21
C ARG A 270 -14.55 -13.80 -12.20
N SER A 271 -13.66 -13.73 -13.18
CA SER A 271 -13.43 -14.81 -14.15
C SER A 271 -12.59 -15.97 -13.59
N GLN A 272 -11.93 -15.78 -12.45
CA GLN A 272 -11.14 -16.83 -11.81
C GLN A 272 -12.04 -17.83 -11.09
N THR A 273 -11.60 -19.08 -11.02
CA THR A 273 -12.32 -20.16 -10.33
C THR A 273 -11.90 -20.34 -8.88
N SER A 274 -10.91 -19.57 -8.41
CA SER A 274 -10.40 -19.66 -7.03
C SER A 274 -11.36 -18.99 -6.04
N GLN A 275 -11.42 -19.54 -4.83
CA GLN A 275 -12.18 -18.94 -3.73
C GLN A 275 -11.66 -17.53 -3.41
N ALA A 276 -10.33 -17.36 -3.36
CA ALA A 276 -9.72 -16.05 -3.18
C ALA A 276 -10.20 -15.05 -4.24
N GLY A 277 -10.25 -15.42 -5.53
CA GLY A 277 -10.72 -14.53 -6.59
C GLY A 277 -12.16 -14.06 -6.39
N ALA A 278 -13.06 -14.98 -6.02
CA ALA A 278 -14.46 -14.65 -5.75
C ALA A 278 -14.62 -13.72 -4.54
N TRP A 279 -13.93 -14.01 -3.43
CA TRP A 279 -13.99 -13.19 -2.22
C TRP A 279 -13.28 -11.84 -2.38
N MET A 280 -12.19 -11.76 -3.14
CA MET A 280 -11.56 -10.50 -3.49
C MET A 280 -12.50 -9.63 -4.34
N ALA A 281 -13.18 -10.22 -5.33
CA ALA A 281 -14.14 -9.49 -6.14
C ALA A 281 -15.30 -8.96 -5.29
N LEU A 282 -15.76 -9.72 -4.29
CA LEU A 282 -16.74 -9.24 -3.30
C LEU A 282 -16.18 -8.05 -2.52
N ALA A 283 -14.99 -8.19 -1.92
CA ALA A 283 -14.38 -7.16 -1.10
C ALA A 283 -14.14 -5.84 -1.85
N LEU A 284 -13.68 -5.93 -3.10
CA LEU A 284 -13.36 -4.77 -3.93
C LEU A 284 -14.58 -4.14 -4.62
N SER A 285 -15.76 -4.76 -4.52
CA SER A 285 -17.00 -4.18 -5.02
C SER A 285 -17.75 -3.37 -3.95
N SER A 286 -17.23 -3.28 -2.72
CA SER A 286 -17.81 -2.46 -1.65
C SER A 286 -17.72 -0.97 -1.99
N GLU A 287 -18.75 -0.20 -1.62
CA GLU A 287 -18.77 1.26 -1.78
C GLU A 287 -17.62 1.92 -1.00
N ASP A 288 -17.15 1.27 0.08
CA ASP A 288 -16.13 1.80 0.98
C ASP A 288 -14.68 1.45 0.65
N VAL A 289 -14.42 0.95 -0.55
CA VAL A 289 -13.09 0.43 -0.93
C VAL A 289 -11.96 1.48 -0.90
N ASP A 290 -12.30 2.78 -0.81
CA ASP A 290 -11.38 3.93 -0.92
C ASP A 290 -11.54 5.05 0.12
N PHE A 291 -12.51 5.03 1.05
CA PHE A 291 -12.78 6.19 1.91
C PHE A 291 -11.55 6.63 2.75
N GLN A 292 -11.26 7.94 2.92
CA GLN A 292 -12.16 9.11 2.92
C GLN A 292 -11.57 10.37 2.26
N ALA A 293 -12.39 11.09 1.47
CA ALA A 293 -12.23 12.52 1.23
C ALA A 293 -13.56 13.25 1.07
N PHE A 294 -13.54 14.57 1.25
CA PHE A 294 -14.67 15.44 0.98
C PHE A 294 -14.99 15.44 -0.52
N GLU A 295 -16.12 14.83 -0.88
CA GLU A 295 -16.66 14.84 -2.25
C GLU A 295 -17.73 15.93 -2.39
N GLU A 296 -17.44 16.99 -3.14
CA GLU A 296 -18.44 18.00 -3.49
C GLU A 296 -19.41 17.53 -4.58
N LYS A 297 -20.70 17.82 -4.40
CA LYS A 297 -21.78 17.50 -5.33
C LYS A 297 -22.56 18.77 -5.72
N PRO A 298 -23.23 18.80 -6.88
CA PRO A 298 -24.14 19.88 -7.22
C PRO A 298 -25.23 20.06 -6.14
N LEU A 299 -25.65 21.30 -5.90
CA LEU A 299 -26.68 21.61 -4.91
C LEU A 299 -28.00 20.95 -5.28
N ASP A 300 -28.61 20.23 -4.33
CA ASP A 300 -29.95 19.69 -4.48
C ASP A 300 -30.98 20.84 -4.61
N PRO A 301 -31.78 20.86 -5.69
CA PRO A 301 -32.78 21.92 -5.91
C PRO A 301 -33.87 22.01 -4.84
N SER A 302 -34.06 20.97 -4.02
CA SER A 302 -35.07 20.94 -2.95
C SER A 302 -34.64 21.69 -1.68
N VAL A 303 -33.36 22.05 -1.55
CA VAL A 303 -32.82 22.76 -0.39
C VAL A 303 -33.25 24.23 -0.42
N ASN A 304 -34.00 24.65 0.59
CA ASN A 304 -34.54 26.00 0.68
C ASN A 304 -33.60 26.96 1.41
N PHE A 305 -33.11 27.99 0.70
CA PHE A 305 -32.25 29.04 1.25
C PHE A 305 -33.00 30.36 1.57
N SER A 306 -34.33 30.38 1.50
CA SER A 306 -35.12 31.62 1.66
C SER A 306 -34.91 32.28 3.02
N ASP A 307 -34.87 31.47 4.08
CA ASP A 307 -34.69 31.92 5.46
C ASP A 307 -33.22 31.90 5.94
N VAL A 308 -32.30 31.44 5.07
CA VAL A 308 -30.87 31.42 5.38
C VAL A 308 -30.29 32.82 5.11
N PRO A 309 -29.67 33.47 6.10
CA PRO A 309 -29.09 34.80 5.92
C PRO A 309 -27.85 34.74 5.03
N ASP A 310 -27.52 35.88 4.39
CA ASP A 310 -26.30 35.97 3.60
C ASP A 310 -25.06 35.85 4.48
N ASN A 311 -24.23 34.89 4.12
CA ASN A 311 -22.94 34.61 4.71
C ASN A 311 -21.89 35.62 4.22
N ARG A 312 -21.17 36.25 5.16
CA ARG A 312 -19.98 37.05 4.85
C ARG A 312 -18.74 36.15 4.77
N VAL A 313 -18.46 35.44 5.86
CA VAL A 313 -17.39 34.46 6.02
C VAL A 313 -17.82 33.50 7.12
N THR A 314 -17.73 32.19 6.87
CA THR A 314 -18.00 31.14 7.86
C THR A 314 -16.94 30.05 7.72
N MET A 315 -16.44 29.56 8.86
CA MET A 315 -15.60 28.37 8.93
C MET A 315 -16.44 27.24 9.55
N ILE A 316 -16.69 26.17 8.80
CA ILE A 316 -17.39 24.98 9.29
C ILE A 316 -16.34 23.92 9.58
N ILE A 317 -16.43 23.27 10.74
CA ILE A 317 -15.62 22.10 11.07
C ILE A 317 -16.54 20.88 10.92
N GLY A 318 -16.15 19.99 10.03
CA GLY A 318 -16.86 18.75 9.78
C GLY A 318 -16.87 17.86 11.00
N LYS A 319 -18.00 17.20 11.19
CA LYS A 319 -18.35 16.21 12.22
C LYS A 319 -19.21 15.10 11.60
N GLY A 320 -19.12 14.94 10.28
CA GLY A 320 -19.97 14.05 9.47
C GLY A 320 -21.28 14.68 8.97
N GLN A 321 -21.53 15.97 9.22
CA GLN A 321 -22.76 16.64 8.78
C GLN A 321 -22.75 17.00 7.29
N MET A 322 -23.94 17.10 6.69
CA MET A 322 -24.09 17.62 5.34
C MET A 322 -24.05 19.14 5.35
N VAL A 323 -23.26 19.73 4.45
CA VAL A 323 -23.13 21.17 4.28
C VAL A 323 -23.62 21.57 2.90
N TYR A 324 -24.46 22.59 2.84
CA TYR A 324 -25.03 23.13 1.61
C TYR A 324 -24.64 24.59 1.43
N TRP A 325 -24.27 24.98 0.22
CA TRP A 325 -23.93 26.37 -0.10
C TRP A 325 -24.56 26.83 -1.41
N GLN A 326 -24.94 28.11 -1.46
CA GLN A 326 -25.51 28.76 -2.63
C GLN A 326 -24.81 30.11 -2.86
N GLY A 327 -24.41 30.41 -4.10
CA GLY A 327 -23.71 31.64 -4.48
C GLY A 327 -22.39 31.89 -3.75
N SER A 328 -21.72 30.84 -3.26
CA SER A 328 -20.60 30.93 -2.32
C SER A 328 -19.27 30.51 -2.95
N ASN A 329 -18.16 31.04 -2.43
CA ASN A 329 -16.83 30.50 -2.69
C ASN A 329 -16.43 29.60 -1.52
N VAL A 330 -16.05 28.37 -1.82
CA VAL A 330 -15.66 27.38 -0.82
C VAL A 330 -14.18 27.05 -0.95
N THR A 331 -13.47 27.10 0.17
CA THR A 331 -12.11 26.57 0.32
C THR A 331 -12.15 25.46 1.35
N VAL A 332 -11.80 24.25 0.95
CA VAL A 332 -11.69 23.07 1.81
C VAL A 332 -10.28 23.06 2.40
N TYR A 333 -10.19 22.87 3.71
CA TYR A 333 -8.96 22.68 4.47
C TYR A 333 -8.98 21.23 4.96
N GLU A 334 -8.01 20.47 4.49
CA GLU A 334 -7.83 19.07 4.84
C GLU A 334 -6.44 18.92 5.44
N VAL A 335 -6.33 18.08 6.47
CA VAL A 335 -5.03 17.70 7.02
C VAL A 335 -4.58 16.46 6.26
N ASP A 336 -3.40 16.52 5.64
CA ASP A 336 -2.84 15.35 4.98
C ASP A 336 -2.25 14.35 5.98
N ASP A 337 -1.84 13.17 5.48
CA ASP A 337 -1.27 12.09 6.29
C ASP A 337 0.03 12.49 7.04
N GLU A 338 0.61 13.66 6.72
CA GLU A 338 1.80 14.22 7.36
C GLU A 338 1.43 15.31 8.40
N GLY A 339 0.13 15.51 8.68
CA GLY A 339 -0.35 16.52 9.62
C GLY A 339 -0.35 17.95 9.07
N ASN A 340 -0.08 18.13 7.77
CA ASN A 340 -0.01 19.44 7.15
C ASN A 340 -1.38 19.86 6.61
N GLU A 341 -1.80 21.09 6.94
CA GLU A 341 -3.05 21.65 6.43
C GLU A 341 -2.88 22.04 4.96
N LYS A 342 -3.62 21.37 4.06
CA LYS A 342 -3.72 21.67 2.63
C LYS A 342 -5.05 22.35 2.33
N THR A 343 -5.00 23.32 1.42
CA THR A 343 -6.19 24.07 1.01
C THR A 343 -6.56 23.78 -0.44
N ARG A 344 -7.83 23.44 -0.68
CA ARG A 344 -8.41 23.22 -2.02
C ARG A 344 -9.56 24.20 -2.25
N LYS A 345 -9.45 25.07 -3.26
CA LYS A 345 -10.53 25.99 -3.65
C LYS A 345 -11.45 25.32 -4.67
N LEU A 346 -12.76 25.34 -4.40
CA LEU A 346 -13.75 24.80 -5.33
C LEU A 346 -14.06 25.84 -6.42
N PHE A 347 -13.33 25.76 -7.53
CA PHE A 347 -13.53 26.66 -8.66
C PHE A 347 -14.75 26.23 -9.49
N GLY A 348 -15.63 27.19 -9.81
CA GLY A 348 -16.76 26.93 -10.71
C GLY A 348 -17.96 26.22 -10.07
N MET A 349 -17.96 26.01 -8.74
CA MET A 349 -19.08 25.44 -8.00
C MET A 349 -19.67 26.43 -6.99
N PRO A 350 -20.33 27.51 -7.47
CA PRO A 350 -20.94 28.50 -6.58
C PRO A 350 -22.14 27.94 -5.79
N ASN A 351 -22.75 26.87 -6.28
CA ASN A 351 -23.86 26.17 -5.62
C ASN A 351 -23.47 24.69 -5.50
N GLY A 352 -23.39 24.18 -4.29
CA GLY A 352 -23.00 22.79 -4.06
C GLY A 352 -23.38 22.29 -2.68
N GLN A 353 -23.12 21.00 -2.46
CA GLN A 353 -23.27 20.33 -1.18
C GLN A 353 -22.20 19.27 -0.99
N GLY A 354 -21.94 18.86 0.25
CA GLY A 354 -20.99 17.78 0.54
C GLY A 354 -21.02 17.39 2.01
N VAL A 355 -20.60 16.15 2.29
CA VAL A 355 -20.48 15.65 3.67
C VAL A 355 -19.16 16.14 4.24
N ALA A 356 -19.23 17.03 5.23
CA ALA A 356 -18.06 17.50 5.95
C ALA A 356 -17.65 16.46 7.01
N GLN A 357 -16.77 15.54 6.60
CA GLN A 357 -16.20 14.50 7.47
C GLN A 357 -15.43 15.12 8.65
N ASP A 358 -15.26 14.35 9.73
CA ASP A 358 -14.60 14.85 10.94
C ASP A 358 -13.19 15.37 10.63
N GLY A 359 -12.85 16.55 11.17
CA GLY A 359 -11.58 17.23 10.94
C GLY A 359 -11.45 18.03 9.63
N VAL A 360 -12.34 17.86 8.64
CA VAL A 360 -12.38 18.71 7.43
C VAL A 360 -12.88 20.11 7.80
N LYS A 361 -12.21 21.17 7.35
CA LYS A 361 -12.72 22.55 7.55
C LYS A 361 -13.15 23.18 6.23
N LEU A 362 -14.33 23.76 6.19
CA LEU A 362 -14.84 24.49 5.03
C LEU A 362 -14.83 25.98 5.33
N TYR A 363 -13.99 26.72 4.62
CA TYR A 363 -14.00 28.17 4.63
C TYR A 363 -14.86 28.70 3.49
N ILE A 364 -16.03 29.21 3.85
CA ILE A 364 -17.06 29.61 2.91
C ILE A 364 -17.23 31.12 2.98
N THR A 365 -17.12 31.77 1.83
CA THR A 365 -17.25 33.23 1.72
C THR A 365 -18.31 33.60 0.70
N LYS A 366 -19.05 34.68 0.99
CA LYS A 366 -20.21 35.13 0.20
C LYS A 366 -21.34 34.10 0.19
N GLY A 367 -22.48 34.48 -0.41
CA GLY A 367 -23.61 33.58 -0.64
C GLY A 367 -24.34 33.18 0.63
N LYS A 368 -24.89 31.98 0.66
CA LYS A 368 -25.62 31.41 1.80
C LYS A 368 -25.10 30.02 2.10
N VAL A 369 -25.09 29.65 3.38
CA VAL A 369 -24.63 28.33 3.84
C VAL A 369 -25.57 27.81 4.93
N THR A 370 -25.87 26.51 4.89
CA THR A 370 -26.64 25.81 5.94
C THR A 370 -26.11 24.39 6.11
N GLU A 371 -26.38 23.81 7.27
CA GLU A 371 -25.93 22.46 7.66
C GLU A 371 -27.16 21.62 8.03
N SER A 372 -27.13 20.32 7.74
CA SER A 372 -28.10 19.36 8.29
C SER A 372 -27.34 18.25 9.02
N VAL A 373 -27.77 17.99 10.26
CA VAL A 373 -27.28 16.87 11.06
C VAL A 373 -27.82 15.56 10.52
#